data_AF-A0A1C2HQR3-F1
#
_entry.id   AF-A0A1C2HQR3-F1
#
_cell.length_a   1.000
_cell.length_b   1.000
_cell.length_c   1.000
_cell.angle_alpha   90.00
_cell.angle_beta   90.00
_cell.angle_gamma   90.00
#
_symmetry.space_group_name_H-M   'P 1'
#
loop_
_entity.id
_entity.type
_entity.pdbx_description
1 polymer ?
#
loop_
_entity_poly.entity_id
_entity_poly.type
_entity_poly.pdbx_seq_one_letter_code
_entity_poly.pdbx_strand_id
1 'polypeptide(L)'
;MIRRQAHQGNYRAPGAGFVVWLVLGLIGCAPIEGGSNVQDRLPAQGQALTLADQWRSTAPGPGDKGCFARQTRPAVVETVTEQRLVTPEVRDPETGTVLRPATYETQTHHKIVEGREAMWFPAPCATAYSQEFVATLQRALQARNLYHGPISGQLSDATSRAIHRYQTARGLFSATLSVKAAQEMGLLAVTNAESVSNAAQP
;
A
#
# COMPACT_ATOMS: atom_id res chain seq x y z
N MET A 1 7.69 11.51 26.85
CA MET A 1 7.71 12.45 25.70
C MET A 1 8.52 11.80 24.58
N ILE A 2 7.85 11.35 23.52
CA ILE A 2 8.45 10.65 22.38
C ILE A 2 9.07 11.71 21.45
N ARG A 3 10.40 11.88 21.48
CA ARG A 3 11.08 12.69 20.46
C ARG A 3 11.37 11.80 19.25
N ARG A 4 10.58 11.96 18.18
CA ARG A 4 10.97 11.51 16.83
C ARG A 4 12.12 12.41 16.37
N GLN A 5 13.34 11.89 16.31
CA GLN A 5 14.42 12.59 15.61
C GLN A 5 14.48 12.10 14.16
N ALA A 6 14.09 12.99 13.26
CA ALA A 6 14.31 12.84 11.82
C ALA A 6 15.80 13.08 11.55
N HIS A 7 16.48 12.08 11.00
CA HIS A 7 17.81 12.26 10.41
C HIS A 7 17.68 13.15 9.16
N GLN A 8 18.01 14.44 9.29
CA GLN A 8 18.26 15.31 8.16
C GLN A 8 19.71 15.14 7.71
N GLY A 9 19.89 14.53 6.54
CA GLY A 9 21.17 14.47 5.85
C GLY A 9 21.59 15.88 5.40
N ASN A 10 22.69 16.36 5.96
CA ASN A 10 23.33 17.63 5.63
C ASN A 10 24.15 17.48 4.34
N TYR A 11 23.57 17.85 3.19
CA TYR A 11 24.34 18.04 1.96
C TYR A 11 24.73 19.51 1.85
N ARG A 12 26.00 19.77 2.19
CA ARG A 12 26.68 21.05 2.00
C ARG A 12 27.34 21.03 0.63
N ALA A 13 26.87 21.85 -0.31
CA ALA A 13 27.54 22.09 -1.59
C ALA A 13 28.00 23.56 -1.69
N PRO A 14 29.23 23.83 -2.18
CA PRO A 14 29.87 25.14 -2.14
C PRO A 14 29.45 26.06 -3.30
N GLY A 15 29.60 27.36 -3.07
CA GLY A 15 29.32 28.42 -4.03
C GLY A 15 30.34 28.51 -5.19
N ALA A 16 29.82 28.97 -6.32
CA ALA A 16 30.55 29.58 -7.44
C ALA A 16 29.48 30.37 -8.20
N GLY A 17 29.51 31.70 -8.25
CA GLY A 17 30.40 32.45 -9.14
C GLY A 17 29.55 33.05 -10.25
N PHE A 18 28.90 34.18 -9.97
CA PHE A 18 28.17 34.98 -10.95
C PHE A 18 29.15 35.57 -11.98
N VAL A 19 28.97 35.21 -13.26
CA VAL A 19 29.54 35.96 -14.39
C VAL A 19 28.38 36.33 -15.31
N VAL A 20 27.95 37.58 -15.20
CA VAL A 20 26.95 38.20 -16.07
C VAL A 20 27.63 38.55 -17.38
N TRP A 21 27.31 37.81 -18.45
CA TRP A 21 27.61 38.22 -19.81
C TRP A 21 26.46 39.06 -20.35
N LEU A 22 26.80 40.31 -20.65
CA LEU A 22 25.92 41.34 -21.18
C LEU A 22 25.81 41.13 -22.70
N VAL A 23 24.69 40.58 -23.16
CA VAL A 23 24.37 40.47 -24.60
C VAL A 23 23.25 41.47 -24.92
N LEU A 24 23.62 42.48 -25.69
CA LEU A 24 22.74 43.47 -26.31
C LEU A 24 21.98 42.77 -27.47
N GLY A 25 20.67 42.59 -27.32
CA GLY A 25 19.81 41.94 -28.31
C GLY A 25 18.48 42.69 -28.46
N LEU A 26 18.11 42.95 -29.71
CA LEU A 26 17.03 43.80 -30.19
C LEU A 26 15.64 43.52 -29.57
N ILE A 27 14.93 44.61 -29.33
CA ILE A 27 13.57 44.71 -28.79
C ILE A 27 12.56 43.99 -29.70
N GLY A 28 11.92 42.96 -29.18
CA GLY A 28 10.68 42.39 -29.69
C GLY A 28 9.65 42.32 -28.57
N CYS A 29 8.50 42.98 -28.74
CA CYS A 29 7.37 42.86 -27.83
C CYS A 29 6.76 41.46 -27.94
N ALA A 30 6.86 40.66 -26.88
CA ALA A 30 6.05 39.47 -26.68
C ALA A 30 5.26 39.63 -25.37
N PRO A 31 3.97 39.26 -25.33
CA PRO A 31 3.16 39.32 -24.13
C PRO A 31 3.66 38.35 -23.06
N ILE A 32 3.62 38.82 -21.83
CA ILE A 32 4.06 38.16 -20.61
C ILE A 32 2.94 37.23 -20.15
N GLU A 33 3.00 35.95 -20.51
CA GLU A 33 2.20 34.90 -19.84
C GLU A 33 3.04 33.63 -19.69
N GLY A 34 4.21 33.78 -19.08
CA GLY A 34 5.02 32.67 -18.59
C GLY A 34 4.60 32.29 -17.18
N GLY A 35 3.35 31.88 -16.99
CA GLY A 35 2.93 31.22 -15.76
C GLY A 35 3.82 30.00 -15.57
N SER A 36 4.64 30.00 -14.51
CA SER A 36 5.29 28.80 -14.04
C SER A 36 4.18 27.82 -13.63
N ASN A 37 3.71 27.02 -14.59
CA ASN A 37 3.13 25.72 -14.28
C ASN A 37 4.29 24.92 -13.68
N VAL A 38 4.52 25.15 -12.39
CA VAL A 38 4.88 24.09 -11.49
C VAL A 38 3.66 23.17 -11.57
N GLN A 39 3.63 22.33 -12.61
CA GLN A 39 3.17 20.97 -12.42
C GLN A 39 4.08 20.45 -11.33
N ASP A 40 3.69 20.74 -10.09
CA ASP A 40 3.99 19.89 -8.97
C ASP A 40 3.62 18.52 -9.51
N ARG A 41 4.68 17.76 -9.80
CA ARG A 41 4.57 16.36 -10.10
C ARG A 41 4.17 15.73 -8.77
N LEU A 42 2.91 15.95 -8.39
CA LEU A 42 2.21 15.22 -7.36
C LEU A 42 2.54 13.76 -7.64
N PRO A 43 3.20 13.04 -6.72
CA PRO A 43 3.42 11.61 -6.90
C PRO A 43 2.04 11.02 -7.15
N ALA A 44 1.88 10.34 -8.29
CA ALA A 44 0.62 9.81 -8.84
C ALA A 44 -0.44 9.59 -7.76
N GLN A 45 -1.25 10.61 -7.49
CA GLN A 45 -2.37 10.48 -6.60
C GLN A 45 -3.39 9.61 -7.34
N GLY A 46 -3.77 8.48 -6.75
CA GLY A 46 -4.98 7.78 -7.17
C GLY A 46 -4.81 6.43 -7.86
N GLN A 47 -3.84 5.59 -7.46
CA GLN A 47 -4.24 4.18 -7.36
C GLN A 47 -5.16 4.08 -6.15
N ALA A 48 -6.46 4.28 -6.39
CA ALA A 48 -7.46 4.00 -5.37
C ALA A 48 -7.19 2.58 -4.88
N LEU A 49 -6.98 2.43 -3.58
CA LEU A 49 -6.91 1.12 -2.92
C LEU A 49 -8.33 0.54 -2.91
N THR A 50 -8.89 0.28 -4.09
CA THR A 50 -10.29 -0.07 -4.30
C THR A 50 -10.70 -1.37 -3.60
N LEU A 51 -9.71 -2.16 -3.19
CA LEU A 51 -9.89 -3.41 -2.47
C LEU A 51 -9.50 -3.35 -0.98
N ALA A 52 -8.95 -2.22 -0.49
CA ALA A 52 -8.50 -2.12 0.90
C ALA A 52 -9.64 -2.20 1.92
N ASP A 53 -10.86 -1.80 1.56
CA ASP A 53 -12.04 -1.84 2.46
C ASP A 53 -12.90 -3.09 2.25
N GLN A 54 -12.46 -4.05 1.42
CA GLN A 54 -13.26 -5.23 1.05
C GLN A 54 -13.17 -6.39 2.06
N TRP A 55 -12.41 -6.21 3.15
CA TRP A 55 -12.15 -7.28 4.12
C TRP A 55 -12.63 -6.92 5.52
N ARG A 56 -12.85 -7.96 6.32
CA ARG A 56 -13.20 -7.88 7.75
C ARG A 56 -12.35 -8.85 8.57
N SER A 57 -12.13 -8.53 9.84
CA SER A 57 -11.39 -9.37 10.80
C SER A 57 -12.23 -10.52 11.38
N THR A 58 -13.55 -10.36 11.41
CA THR A 58 -14.48 -11.39 11.92
C THR A 58 -14.88 -12.38 10.82
N ALA A 59 -14.99 -13.65 11.19
CA ALA A 59 -15.46 -14.70 10.29
C ALA A 59 -16.91 -14.47 9.83
N PRO A 60 -17.29 -14.92 8.61
CA PRO A 60 -18.67 -14.93 8.18
C PRO A 60 -19.56 -15.72 9.13
N GLY A 61 -20.71 -15.13 9.47
CA GLY A 61 -21.74 -15.79 10.26
C GLY A 61 -22.74 -16.57 9.39
N PRO A 62 -23.62 -17.39 9.98
CA PRO A 62 -24.59 -18.20 9.23
C PRO A 62 -25.58 -17.42 8.35
N GLY A 63 -25.78 -16.12 8.62
CA GLY A 63 -26.66 -15.25 7.83
C GLY A 63 -25.97 -14.51 6.68
N ASP A 64 -24.64 -14.61 6.56
CA ASP A 64 -23.91 -13.96 5.48
C ASP A 64 -24.14 -14.71 4.17
N LYS A 65 -24.62 -14.00 3.14
CA LYS A 65 -24.85 -14.57 1.82
C LYS A 65 -23.54 -14.61 1.01
N GLY A 66 -23.36 -15.68 0.25
CA GLY A 66 -22.24 -15.86 -0.66
C GLY A 66 -21.03 -16.58 -0.04
N CYS A 67 -19.96 -16.68 -0.82
CA CYS A 67 -18.74 -17.35 -0.40
C CYS A 67 -17.68 -16.34 0.05
N PHE A 68 -16.89 -16.74 1.04
CA PHE A 68 -15.84 -15.90 1.61
C PHE A 68 -14.52 -16.65 1.59
N ALA A 69 -13.46 -15.94 1.22
CA ALA A 69 -12.10 -16.42 1.35
C ALA A 69 -11.51 -15.97 2.69
N ARG A 70 -10.76 -16.87 3.33
CA ARG A 70 -9.93 -16.57 4.50
C ARG A 70 -8.50 -16.37 4.05
N GLN A 71 -7.87 -15.29 4.49
CA GLN A 71 -6.45 -15.06 4.31
C GLN A 71 -5.83 -14.67 5.65
N THR A 72 -4.59 -15.05 5.88
CA THR A 72 -3.84 -14.59 7.06
C THR A 72 -2.91 -13.48 6.61
N ARG A 73 -3.07 -12.29 7.19
CA ARG A 73 -2.10 -11.20 7.00
C ARG A 73 -0.88 -11.47 7.88
N PRO A 74 0.34 -11.28 7.36
CA PRO A 74 1.53 -11.40 8.19
C PRO A 74 1.54 -10.29 9.24
N ALA A 75 2.14 -10.56 10.38
CA ALA A 75 2.35 -9.56 11.43
C ALA A 75 3.30 -8.46 10.92
N VAL A 76 3.00 -7.20 11.26
CA VAL A 76 3.91 -6.08 11.00
C VAL A 76 4.85 -5.95 12.19
N VAL A 77 6.13 -6.17 11.94
CA VAL A 77 7.20 -6.07 12.95
C VAL A 77 8.03 -4.84 12.65
N GLU A 78 8.18 -3.96 13.64
CA GLU A 78 9.05 -2.80 13.57
C GLU A 78 10.30 -3.03 14.40
N THR A 79 11.42 -2.46 13.96
CA THR A 79 12.65 -2.42 14.77
C THR A 79 12.66 -1.11 15.55
N VAL A 80 12.46 -1.19 16.86
CA VAL A 80 12.40 -0.02 17.75
C VAL A 80 13.78 0.15 18.38
N THR A 81 14.31 1.37 18.30
CA THR A 81 15.53 1.77 19.02
C THR A 81 15.16 2.83 20.05
N GLU A 82 15.44 2.57 21.32
CA GLU A 82 15.13 3.46 22.43
C GLU A 82 16.36 3.73 23.30
N GLN A 83 16.39 4.93 23.91
CA GLN A 83 17.42 5.30 24.88
C GLN A 83 16.88 5.06 26.28
N ARG A 84 17.41 4.05 26.96
CA ARG A 84 17.06 3.73 28.33
C ARG A 84 18.02 4.46 29.27
N LEU A 85 17.48 5.27 30.18
CA LEU A 85 18.28 5.90 31.23
C LEU A 85 18.82 4.80 32.17
N VAL A 86 20.14 4.69 32.25
CA VAL A 86 20.82 3.71 33.11
C VAL A 86 21.11 4.33 34.46
N THR A 87 21.67 5.53 34.46
CA THR A 87 21.99 6.27 35.68
C THR A 87 21.53 7.71 35.51
N PRO A 88 20.70 8.23 36.45
CA PRO A 88 20.28 9.62 36.40
C PRO A 88 21.45 10.56 36.66
N GLU A 89 21.32 11.78 36.15
CA GLU A 89 22.24 12.87 36.43
C GLU A 89 22.18 13.24 37.92
N VAL A 90 23.35 13.51 38.51
CA VAL A 90 23.46 14.02 39.87
C VAL A 90 23.91 15.47 39.82
N ARG A 91 23.20 16.34 40.54
CA ARG A 91 23.49 17.76 40.65
C ARG A 91 23.74 18.15 42.11
N ASP A 92 24.54 19.18 42.27
CA ASP A 92 24.72 19.87 43.54
C ASP A 92 23.40 20.57 43.94
N PRO A 93 22.86 20.32 45.14
CA PRO A 93 21.58 20.89 45.58
C PRO A 93 21.64 22.40 45.83
N GLU A 94 22.81 22.97 46.14
CA GLU A 94 22.97 24.41 46.43
C GLU A 94 23.30 25.20 45.15
N THR A 95 24.21 24.68 44.33
CA THR A 95 24.71 25.39 43.14
C THR A 95 24.02 24.98 41.84
N GLY A 96 23.32 23.84 41.81
CA GLY A 96 22.70 23.28 40.60
C GLY A 96 23.70 22.71 39.58
N THR A 97 25.00 22.73 39.89
CA THR A 97 26.08 22.24 39.04
C THR A 97 25.98 20.73 38.85
N VAL A 98 26.23 20.23 37.63
CA VAL A 98 26.25 18.79 37.35
C VAL A 98 27.48 18.15 37.98
N LEU A 99 27.27 17.30 38.98
CA LEU A 99 28.34 16.53 39.63
C LEU A 99 28.64 15.25 38.85
N ARG A 100 27.60 14.63 38.27
CA ARG A 100 27.74 13.45 37.43
C ARG A 100 26.68 13.46 36.32
N PRO A 101 27.06 13.35 35.04
CA PRO A 101 26.11 13.33 33.94
C PRO A 101 25.25 12.06 33.96
N ALA A 102 24.05 12.14 33.39
CA ALA A 102 23.23 10.96 33.12
C ALA A 102 23.92 10.03 32.11
N THR A 103 23.76 8.71 32.30
CA THR A 103 24.18 7.71 31.32
C THR A 103 22.97 7.00 30.72
N TYR A 104 23.02 6.77 29.41
CA TYR A 104 21.97 6.13 28.64
C TYR A 104 22.51 4.89 27.94
N GLU A 105 21.66 3.88 27.81
CA GLU A 105 21.89 2.67 27.04
C GLU A 105 20.95 2.67 25.84
N THR A 106 21.51 2.46 24.65
CA THR A 106 20.71 2.27 23.44
C THR A 106 20.26 0.83 23.36
N GLN A 107 18.94 0.60 23.40
CA GLN A 107 18.35 -0.72 23.24
C GLN A 107 17.62 -0.79 21.91
N THR A 108 17.99 -1.78 21.08
CA THR A 108 17.32 -2.08 19.82
C THR A 108 16.62 -3.42 19.96
N HIS A 109 15.30 -3.43 19.75
CA HIS A 109 14.50 -4.66 19.79
C HIS A 109 13.42 -4.67 18.72
N HIS A 110 12.96 -5.86 18.35
CA HIS A 110 11.83 -6.04 17.45
C HIS A 110 10.52 -5.94 18.24
N LYS A 111 9.59 -5.12 17.76
CA LYS A 111 8.27 -4.93 18.33
C LYS A 111 7.21 -5.31 17.28
N ILE A 112 6.31 -6.21 17.65
CA ILE A 112 5.13 -6.51 16.83
C ILE A 112 4.15 -5.34 17.00
N VAL A 113 3.89 -4.60 15.94
CA VAL A 113 3.01 -3.43 15.94
C VAL A 113 1.59 -3.81 15.54
N GLU A 114 1.46 -4.76 14.62
CA GLU A 114 0.18 -5.35 14.22
C GLU A 114 0.33 -6.87 14.22
N GLY A 115 -0.61 -7.57 14.89
CA GLY A 115 -0.60 -9.01 15.01
C GLY A 115 -0.90 -9.72 13.69
N ARG A 116 -0.66 -11.04 13.67
CA ARG A 116 -1.18 -11.90 12.60
C ARG A 116 -2.69 -12.01 12.77
N GLU A 117 -3.45 -11.46 11.84
CA GLU A 117 -4.90 -11.50 11.89
C GLU A 117 -5.48 -12.23 10.68
N ALA A 118 -6.57 -12.97 10.93
CA ALA A 118 -7.36 -13.57 9.87
C ALA A 118 -8.22 -12.46 9.26
N MET A 119 -8.13 -12.31 7.95
CA MET A 119 -8.99 -11.45 7.17
C MET A 119 -9.93 -12.29 6.31
N TRP A 120 -11.17 -11.84 6.19
CA TRP A 120 -12.22 -12.46 5.39
C TRP A 120 -12.73 -11.48 4.35
N PHE A 121 -12.90 -11.94 3.11
CA PHE A 121 -13.44 -11.12 2.03
C PHE A 121 -14.34 -11.95 1.10
N PRO A 122 -15.35 -11.33 0.44
CA PRO A 122 -16.20 -12.04 -0.51
C PRO A 122 -15.37 -12.56 -1.70
N ALA A 123 -15.54 -13.84 -2.01
CA ALA A 123 -14.89 -14.51 -3.13
C ALA A 123 -15.93 -15.25 -3.98
N PRO A 124 -15.69 -15.43 -5.30
CA PRO A 124 -16.53 -16.30 -6.11
C PRO A 124 -16.59 -17.70 -5.47
N CYS A 125 -17.79 -18.28 -5.44
CA CYS A 125 -17.97 -19.63 -4.95
C CYS A 125 -17.22 -20.65 -5.82
N ALA A 126 -16.84 -21.79 -5.24
CA ALA A 126 -16.15 -22.85 -5.97
C ALA A 126 -16.90 -23.29 -7.24
N THR A 127 -18.23 -23.30 -7.19
CA THR A 127 -19.12 -23.61 -8.32
C THR A 127 -19.04 -22.61 -9.47
N ALA A 128 -18.60 -21.38 -9.22
CA ALA A 128 -18.42 -20.35 -10.25
C ALA A 128 -17.10 -20.50 -11.02
N TYR A 129 -16.15 -21.31 -10.54
CA TYR A 129 -14.86 -21.56 -11.21
C TYR A 129 -14.99 -22.58 -12.34
N SER A 130 -15.79 -22.25 -13.36
CA SER A 130 -15.82 -23.02 -14.61
C SER A 130 -14.54 -22.80 -15.42
N GLN A 131 -14.26 -23.72 -16.33
CA GLN A 131 -13.12 -23.59 -17.25
C GLN A 131 -13.18 -22.29 -18.06
N GLU A 132 -14.37 -21.90 -18.51
CA GLU A 132 -14.60 -20.65 -19.24
C GLU A 132 -14.38 -19.40 -18.38
N PHE A 133 -14.81 -19.44 -17.12
CA PHE A 133 -14.59 -18.35 -16.17
C PHE A 133 -13.09 -18.14 -15.94
N VAL A 134 -12.35 -19.21 -15.69
CA VAL A 134 -10.90 -19.15 -15.48
C VAL A 134 -10.17 -18.73 -16.76
N ALA A 135 -10.59 -19.18 -17.94
CA ALA A 135 -10.02 -18.73 -19.20
C ALA A 135 -10.22 -17.22 -19.41
N THR A 136 -11.39 -16.71 -19.05
CA THR A 136 -11.70 -15.27 -19.11
C THR A 136 -10.89 -14.48 -18.09
N LEU A 137 -10.73 -14.99 -16.87
CA LEU A 137 -9.82 -14.44 -15.87
C LEU A 137 -8.38 -14.36 -16.38
N GLN A 138 -7.86 -15.44 -16.98
CA GLN A 138 -6.51 -15.49 -17.55
C GLN A 138 -6.32 -14.44 -18.67
N ARG A 139 -7.31 -14.27 -19.56
CA ARG A 139 -7.30 -13.20 -20.57
C ARG A 139 -7.29 -11.81 -19.95
N ALA A 140 -8.14 -11.57 -18.94
CA ALA A 140 -8.19 -10.29 -18.24
C ALA A 140 -6.86 -9.95 -17.55
N LEU A 141 -6.16 -10.95 -17.00
CA LEU A 141 -4.84 -10.80 -16.39
C LEU A 141 -3.73 -10.59 -17.43
N GLN A 142 -3.79 -11.27 -18.60
CA GLN A 142 -2.88 -11.04 -19.73
C GLN A 142 -3.00 -9.63 -20.29
N ALA A 143 -4.22 -9.13 -20.51
CA ALA A 143 -4.48 -7.79 -21.01
C ALA A 143 -3.90 -6.70 -20.09
N ARG A 144 -3.71 -7.02 -18.80
CA ARG A 144 -3.11 -6.16 -17.79
C ARG A 144 -1.61 -6.43 -17.57
N ASN A 145 -1.00 -7.27 -18.40
CA ASN A 145 0.40 -7.67 -18.31
C ASN A 145 0.78 -8.31 -16.97
N LEU A 146 -0.15 -9.03 -16.32
CA LEU A 146 0.06 -9.69 -15.03
C LEU A 146 0.21 -11.22 -15.14
N TYR A 147 -0.22 -11.79 -16.26
CA TYR A 147 -0.14 -13.21 -16.56
C TYR A 147 0.44 -13.42 -17.96
N HIS A 148 1.36 -14.38 -18.11
CA HIS A 148 2.03 -14.68 -19.38
C HIS A 148 1.94 -16.17 -19.76
N GLY A 149 1.22 -16.98 -18.98
CA GLY A 149 1.02 -18.39 -19.27
C GLY A 149 -0.09 -18.63 -20.30
N PRO A 150 -0.33 -19.89 -20.71
CA PRO A 150 -1.41 -20.23 -21.63
C PRO A 150 -2.79 -20.00 -20.99
N ILE A 151 -3.80 -19.76 -21.83
CA ILE A 151 -5.20 -19.68 -21.42
C ILE A 151 -5.77 -21.10 -21.36
N SER A 152 -5.45 -21.84 -20.30
CA SER A 152 -5.86 -23.24 -20.11
C SER A 152 -7.28 -23.38 -19.55
N GLY A 153 -7.83 -22.32 -18.94
CA GLY A 153 -9.05 -22.41 -18.14
C GLY A 153 -8.88 -23.20 -16.84
N GLN A 154 -7.65 -23.48 -16.43
CA GLN A 154 -7.35 -24.13 -15.15
C GLN A 154 -6.67 -23.15 -14.21
N LEU A 155 -7.09 -23.15 -12.93
CA LEU A 155 -6.52 -22.27 -11.92
C LEU A 155 -5.14 -22.79 -11.49
N SER A 156 -4.10 -22.33 -12.19
CA SER A 156 -2.71 -22.70 -11.94
C SER A 156 -2.03 -21.77 -10.92
N ASP A 157 -0.90 -22.18 -10.36
CA ASP A 157 -0.08 -21.31 -9.50
C ASP A 157 0.34 -20.01 -10.18
N ALA A 158 0.58 -20.04 -11.50
CA ALA A 158 0.89 -18.85 -12.27
C ALA A 158 -0.30 -17.89 -12.32
N THR A 159 -1.53 -18.42 -12.45
CA THR A 159 -2.77 -17.65 -12.37
C THR A 159 -2.97 -17.09 -10.96
N SER A 160 -2.78 -17.89 -9.91
CA SER A 160 -2.87 -17.45 -8.50
C SER A 160 -1.87 -16.33 -8.16
N ARG A 161 -0.63 -16.42 -8.64
CA ARG A 161 0.36 -15.34 -8.50
C ARG A 161 -0.04 -14.06 -9.24
N ALA A 162 -0.66 -14.18 -10.41
CA ALA A 162 -1.15 -13.03 -11.16
C ALA A 162 -2.33 -12.34 -10.43
N ILE A 163 -3.26 -13.12 -9.86
CA ILE A 163 -4.33 -12.62 -8.99
C ILE A 163 -3.72 -11.87 -7.79
N HIS A 164 -2.74 -12.48 -7.11
CA HIS A 164 -2.06 -11.84 -5.98
C HIS A 164 -1.47 -10.47 -6.34
N ARG A 165 -0.78 -10.37 -7.48
CA ARG A 165 -0.22 -9.09 -7.96
C ARG A 165 -1.31 -8.07 -8.27
N TYR A 166 -2.39 -8.48 -8.94
CA TYR A 166 -3.52 -7.59 -9.25
C TYR A 166 -4.12 -6.97 -7.98
N GLN A 167 -4.36 -7.82 -6.97
CA GLN A 167 -5.04 -7.42 -5.73
C GLN A 167 -4.13 -6.65 -4.78
N THR A 168 -2.85 -7.03 -4.68
CA THR A 168 -1.87 -6.35 -3.80
C THR A 168 -1.72 -4.88 -4.18
N ALA A 169 -1.64 -4.58 -5.48
CA ALA A 169 -1.57 -3.21 -5.98
C ALA A 169 -2.80 -2.35 -5.64
N ARG A 170 -3.90 -2.98 -5.21
CA ARG A 170 -5.17 -2.33 -4.83
C ARG A 170 -5.49 -2.47 -3.33
N GLY A 171 -4.54 -2.95 -2.52
CA GLY A 171 -4.67 -3.03 -1.07
C GLY A 171 -5.18 -4.36 -0.52
N LEU A 172 -5.25 -5.43 -1.32
CA LEU A 172 -5.71 -6.75 -0.88
C LEU A 172 -4.64 -7.83 -1.10
N PHE A 173 -4.03 -8.30 -0.02
CA PHE A 173 -2.90 -9.25 -0.03
C PHE A 173 -3.37 -10.71 -0.05
N SER A 174 -3.98 -11.16 -1.16
CA SER A 174 -4.42 -12.56 -1.32
C SER A 174 -4.25 -13.08 -2.74
N ALA A 175 -3.93 -14.36 -2.87
CA ALA A 175 -3.91 -15.09 -4.15
C ALA A 175 -5.30 -15.61 -4.57
N THR A 176 -6.28 -15.57 -3.67
CA THR A 176 -7.67 -15.93 -3.96
C THR A 176 -8.41 -14.73 -4.55
N LEU A 177 -9.11 -14.92 -5.66
CA LEU A 177 -9.83 -13.84 -6.33
C LEU A 177 -11.00 -13.34 -5.46
N SER A 178 -11.03 -12.04 -5.19
CA SER A 178 -12.16 -11.36 -4.56
C SER A 178 -13.27 -11.07 -5.57
N VAL A 179 -14.52 -11.04 -5.11
CA VAL A 179 -15.67 -10.66 -5.96
C VAL A 179 -15.48 -9.26 -6.53
N LYS A 180 -15.00 -8.31 -5.72
CA LYS A 180 -14.73 -6.93 -6.17
C LYS A 180 -13.67 -6.88 -7.26
N ALA A 181 -12.56 -7.61 -7.14
CA ALA A 181 -11.56 -7.70 -8.19
C ALA A 181 -12.12 -8.33 -9.48
N ALA A 182 -12.95 -9.37 -9.35
CA ALA A 182 -13.62 -9.98 -10.49
C ALA A 182 -14.55 -9.00 -11.20
N GLN A 183 -15.29 -8.18 -10.45
CA GLN A 183 -16.14 -7.11 -11.00
C GLN A 183 -15.33 -6.02 -11.71
N GLU A 184 -14.23 -5.55 -11.12
CA GLU A 184 -13.34 -4.56 -11.75
C GLU A 184 -12.68 -5.08 -13.03
N MET A 185 -12.48 -6.40 -13.12
CA MET A 185 -11.98 -7.04 -14.34
C MET A 185 -13.08 -7.31 -15.38
N GLY A 186 -14.35 -7.06 -15.05
CA GLY A 186 -15.50 -7.34 -15.91
C GLY A 186 -15.88 -8.82 -15.99
N LEU A 187 -15.42 -9.64 -15.04
CA LEU A 187 -15.72 -11.08 -14.97
C LEU A 187 -17.07 -11.36 -14.31
N LEU A 188 -17.50 -10.47 -13.41
CA LEU A 188 -18.79 -10.54 -12.73
C LEU A 188 -19.53 -9.23 -12.93
N ALA A 189 -20.84 -9.29 -13.10
CA ALA A 189 -21.66 -8.10 -13.12
C ALA A 189 -21.62 -7.38 -11.76
N VAL A 190 -21.53 -6.05 -11.79
CA VAL A 190 -21.78 -5.22 -10.60
C VAL A 190 -23.29 -5.19 -10.41
N THR A 191 -23.80 -6.19 -9.71
CA THR A 191 -25.20 -6.21 -9.29
C THR A 191 -25.35 -5.22 -8.14
N ASN A 192 -26.11 -4.14 -8.33
CA ASN A 192 -26.51 -3.26 -7.24
C ASN A 192 -27.44 -4.03 -6.30
N ALA A 193 -26.89 -4.76 -5.32
CA ALA A 193 -27.51 -5.46 -4.17
C ALA A 193 -28.78 -6.33 -4.37
N GLU A 194 -29.45 -6.29 -5.52
CA GLU A 194 -30.81 -6.80 -5.71
C GLU A 194 -30.88 -7.94 -6.73
N SER A 195 -29.94 -8.01 -7.68
CA SER A 195 -30.00 -9.02 -8.77
C SER A 195 -29.22 -10.32 -8.54
N VAL A 196 -28.47 -10.48 -7.44
CA VAL A 196 -27.79 -11.76 -7.12
C VAL A 196 -28.79 -12.85 -6.66
N SER A 197 -30.04 -12.47 -6.33
CA SER A 197 -31.06 -13.44 -5.95
C SER A 197 -31.70 -14.17 -7.15
N ASN A 198 -31.54 -13.67 -8.40
CA ASN A 198 -32.25 -14.21 -9.58
C ASN A 198 -31.36 -14.87 -10.63
N ALA A 199 -30.04 -14.98 -10.42
CA ALA A 199 -29.16 -15.69 -11.35
C ALA A 199 -28.95 -17.19 -11.01
N ALA A 200 -29.65 -17.68 -9.98
CA ALA A 200 -29.63 -19.08 -9.56
C ALA A 200 -31.07 -19.59 -9.36
N GLN A 201 -31.88 -19.54 -10.42
CA GLN A 201 -33.05 -20.40 -10.54
C GLN A 201 -33.05 -21.01 -11.94
N PRO A 202 -33.25 -22.33 -12.08
CA PRO A 202 -33.33 -23.01 -13.37
C PRO A 202 -34.56 -22.58 -14.18
#